data_AF-A0A409W9L5-F1
#
_entry.id   AF-A0A409W9L5-F1
#
_cell.length_a   1.000
_cell.length_b   1.000
_cell.length_c   1.000
_cell.angle_alpha   90.00
_cell.angle_beta   90.00
_cell.angle_gamma   90.00
#
_symmetry.space_group_name_H-M   'P 1'
#
loop_
_entity.id
_entity.type
_entity.pdbx_description
1 polymer ?
#
loop_
_entity_poly.entity_id
_entity_poly.type
_entity_poly.pdbx_seq_one_letter_code
_entity_poly.pdbx_strand_id
1 'polypeptide(L)'
;MVKLSSFGFFVASVLAVASAAPSPNPMPQSKPINYLETRDSVNDCGTSTFDNQTSGASPRVDDCLTIARNIAGGGSWVCYFWFFIIAWALTVLKAVALLAQHQLVQYGTCAFGVQAGFYLGVTNFKVGNSDIIDLINDSVRMFQWNGLVGSKGTMACQSDPSQLPIIVDWGLYHT
;
A
#
# COMPACT_ATOMS: atom_id res chain seq x y z
N MET A 1 44.55 77.22 35.03
CA MET A 1 45.18 76.81 33.77
C MET A 1 44.34 75.69 33.18
N VAL A 2 43.76 75.92 31.99
CA VAL A 2 42.87 74.98 31.30
C VAL A 2 43.72 73.94 30.56
N LYS A 3 43.35 72.66 30.63
CA LYS A 3 43.67 71.64 29.60
C LYS A 3 42.51 70.64 29.46
N LEU A 4 42.04 70.53 28.22
CA LEU A 4 40.91 69.73 27.71
C LEU A 4 41.23 68.24 27.58
N SER A 5 40.14 67.48 27.35
CA SER A 5 39.99 66.22 26.59
C SER A 5 39.59 65.03 27.48
N SER A 6 38.54 64.25 27.25
CA SER A 6 37.80 63.92 26.03
C SER A 6 36.32 63.61 26.35
N PHE A 7 35.39 63.95 25.45
CA PHE A 7 34.00 63.51 25.49
C PHE A 7 33.88 62.07 24.96
N GLY A 8 33.45 61.13 25.80
CA GLY A 8 33.04 59.79 25.38
C GLY A 8 31.55 59.78 25.01
N PHE A 9 31.23 59.51 23.75
CA PHE A 9 29.87 59.24 23.29
C PHE A 9 29.49 57.80 23.67
N PHE A 10 28.54 57.64 24.61
CA PHE A 10 27.86 56.36 24.83
C PHE A 10 26.61 56.33 23.95
N VAL A 11 26.63 55.50 22.89
CA VAL A 11 25.44 55.17 22.10
C VAL A 11 24.70 54.04 22.81
N ALA A 12 23.51 54.32 23.34
CA ALA A 12 22.62 53.32 23.88
C ALA A 12 21.87 52.61 22.74
N SER A 13 22.26 51.38 22.42
CA SER A 13 21.55 50.53 21.47
C SER A 13 20.33 49.89 22.13
N VAL A 14 19.13 50.30 21.71
CA VAL A 14 17.87 49.63 22.03
C VAL A 14 17.74 48.38 21.15
N LEU A 15 17.81 47.19 21.74
CA LEU A 15 17.53 45.94 21.02
C LEU A 15 16.01 45.74 20.94
N ALA A 16 15.44 46.01 19.77
CA ALA A 16 14.09 45.57 19.42
C ALA A 16 14.10 44.03 19.25
N VAL A 17 13.39 43.31 20.11
CA VAL A 17 13.18 41.86 19.93
C VAL A 17 12.03 41.69 18.94
N ALA A 18 12.37 41.45 17.67
CA ALA A 18 11.38 41.02 16.69
C ALA A 18 10.91 39.61 17.05
N SER A 19 9.67 39.48 17.51
CA SER A 19 8.99 38.18 17.60
C SER A 19 8.71 37.70 16.18
N ALA A 20 9.54 36.80 15.66
CA ALA A 20 9.27 36.11 14.40
C ALA A 20 7.97 35.28 14.54
N ALA A 21 7.01 35.51 13.65
CA ALA A 21 5.83 34.64 13.54
C ALA A 21 6.28 33.20 13.22
N PRO A 22 5.59 32.17 13.74
CA PRO A 22 5.87 30.79 13.35
C PRO A 22 5.72 30.64 11.84
N SER A 23 6.77 30.11 11.20
CA SER A 23 6.79 29.83 9.77
C SER A 23 5.59 28.96 9.40
N PRO A 24 4.84 29.25 8.32
CA PRO A 24 3.83 28.33 7.84
C PRO A 24 4.50 26.98 7.57
N ASN A 25 3.93 25.91 8.13
CA ASN A 25 4.37 24.54 7.86
C ASN A 25 4.47 24.36 6.34
N PRO A 26 5.56 23.80 5.80
CA PRO A 26 5.62 23.45 4.39
C PRO A 26 4.45 22.51 4.10
N MET A 27 3.58 22.90 3.16
CA MET A 27 2.60 21.98 2.57
C MET A 27 3.35 20.72 2.10
N PRO A 28 2.76 19.52 2.19
CA PRO A 28 3.39 18.32 1.63
C PRO A 28 3.65 18.58 0.15
N GLN A 29 4.92 18.72 -0.22
CA GLN A 29 5.34 18.91 -1.60
C GLN A 29 4.85 17.70 -2.39
N SER A 30 3.90 17.90 -3.30
CA SER A 30 3.58 16.90 -4.31
C SER A 30 4.86 16.60 -5.09
N LYS A 31 5.44 15.42 -4.86
CA LYS A 31 6.64 14.93 -5.56
C LYS A 31 6.42 15.06 -7.08
N PRO A 32 7.36 15.66 -7.84
CA PRO A 32 7.25 15.74 -9.29
C PRO A 32 7.27 14.33 -9.91
N ILE A 33 6.47 14.13 -10.95
CA ILE A 33 6.12 12.84 -11.59
C ILE A 33 7.27 12.28 -12.45
N ASN A 34 8.52 12.41 -12.02
CA ASN A 34 9.71 11.92 -12.75
C ASN A 34 10.89 11.56 -11.82
N TYR A 35 10.64 11.28 -10.53
CA TYR A 35 11.61 10.56 -9.72
C TYR A 35 11.33 9.07 -9.85
N LEU A 36 12.18 8.35 -10.58
CA LEU A 36 12.26 6.89 -10.48
C LEU A 36 12.88 6.59 -9.11
N GLU A 37 12.06 6.60 -8.08
CA GLU A 37 12.41 5.94 -6.82
C GLU A 37 12.63 4.48 -7.19
N THR A 38 13.83 3.93 -6.91
CA THR A 38 14.04 2.48 -6.96
C THR A 38 13.04 1.89 -5.98
N ARG A 39 11.88 1.50 -6.50
CA ARG A 39 10.93 0.69 -5.76
C ARG A 39 11.67 -0.61 -5.51
N ASP A 40 11.74 -1.02 -4.25
CA ASP A 40 11.95 -2.43 -3.96
C ASP A 40 10.72 -3.16 -4.52
N SER A 41 10.82 -3.47 -5.82
CA SER A 41 9.74 -3.94 -6.66
C SER A 41 9.85 -5.45 -6.68
N VAL A 42 9.06 -6.08 -5.83
CA VAL A 42 8.97 -7.54 -5.77
C VAL A 42 7.78 -7.94 -6.62
N ASN A 43 8.06 -8.72 -7.67
CA ASN A 43 7.08 -9.37 -8.52
C ASN A 43 7.18 -10.88 -8.25
N ASP A 44 6.19 -11.41 -7.54
CA ASP A 44 6.07 -12.84 -7.24
C ASP A 44 4.96 -13.51 -8.06
N CYS A 45 4.20 -12.73 -8.84
CA CYS A 45 3.08 -13.20 -9.65
C CYS A 45 3.18 -12.77 -11.12
N GLY A 46 2.75 -13.64 -12.02
CA GLY A 46 2.70 -13.38 -13.45
C GLY A 46 1.47 -12.58 -13.88
N THR A 47 1.20 -12.62 -15.19
CA THR A 47 0.07 -11.93 -15.82
C THR A 47 -1.26 -12.26 -15.16
N SER A 48 -2.10 -11.23 -15.00
CA SER A 48 -3.42 -11.34 -14.42
C SER A 48 -4.55 -11.26 -15.46
N THR A 49 -5.65 -11.94 -15.18
CA THR A 49 -6.97 -11.65 -15.78
C THR A 49 -7.66 -10.52 -15.02
N PHE A 50 -8.69 -9.91 -15.63
CA PHE A 50 -9.39 -8.75 -15.07
C PHE A 50 -10.88 -8.80 -15.42
N ASP A 51 -11.71 -8.96 -14.40
CA ASP A 51 -13.16 -8.88 -14.47
C ASP A 51 -13.63 -7.58 -13.81
N ASN A 52 -14.51 -6.86 -14.50
CA ASN A 52 -15.09 -5.63 -13.97
C ASN A 52 -16.15 -5.95 -12.91
N GLN A 53 -15.95 -5.44 -11.70
CA GLN A 53 -16.89 -5.54 -10.58
C GLN A 53 -17.31 -4.16 -10.05
N THR A 54 -17.10 -3.10 -10.84
CA THR A 54 -17.40 -1.73 -10.44
C THR A 54 -18.90 -1.50 -10.37
N SER A 55 -19.35 -0.99 -9.22
CA SER A 55 -20.74 -0.70 -8.90
C SER A 55 -20.84 0.50 -7.97
N GLY A 56 -22.05 0.95 -7.64
CA GLY A 56 -22.26 2.01 -6.65
C GLY A 56 -21.80 1.66 -5.23
N ALA A 57 -21.53 0.38 -4.95
CA ALA A 57 -20.99 -0.10 -3.67
C ALA A 57 -19.47 -0.36 -3.72
N SER A 58 -18.79 -0.01 -4.83
CA SER A 58 -17.35 -0.19 -4.98
C SER A 58 -16.54 0.83 -4.19
N PRO A 59 -15.30 0.52 -3.80
CA PRO A 59 -14.43 1.44 -3.08
C PRO A 59 -14.03 2.64 -3.94
N ARG A 60 -13.57 3.71 -3.29
CA ARG A 60 -13.08 4.92 -3.94
C ARG A 60 -11.72 4.67 -4.60
N VAL A 61 -11.57 5.19 -5.83
CA VAL A 61 -10.31 5.14 -6.60
C VAL A 61 -9.16 5.76 -5.80
N ASP A 62 -9.39 6.92 -5.16
CA ASP A 62 -8.36 7.63 -4.39
C ASP A 62 -7.83 6.79 -3.21
N ASP A 63 -8.70 6.01 -2.57
CA ASP A 63 -8.33 5.12 -1.48
C ASP A 63 -7.45 3.97 -1.99
N CYS A 64 -7.86 3.34 -3.10
CA CYS A 64 -7.08 2.27 -3.73
C CYS A 64 -5.71 2.77 -4.23
N LEU A 65 -5.64 3.94 -4.86
CA LEU A 65 -4.36 4.54 -5.27
C LEU A 65 -3.49 4.92 -4.07
N THR A 66 -4.09 5.21 -2.92
CA THR A 66 -3.33 5.42 -1.67
C THR A 66 -2.68 4.13 -1.18
N ILE A 67 -3.35 2.98 -1.29
CA ILE A 67 -2.71 1.67 -1.04
C ILE A 67 -1.47 1.51 -1.92
N ALA A 68 -1.60 1.71 -3.24
CA ALA A 68 -0.50 1.54 -4.19
C ALA A 68 0.71 2.45 -3.88
N ARG A 69 0.46 3.65 -3.33
CA ARG A 69 1.52 4.56 -2.85
C ARG A 69 2.15 4.08 -1.55
N ASN A 70 1.34 3.63 -0.59
CA ASN A 70 1.83 3.19 0.72
C ASN A 70 2.73 1.97 0.64
N ILE A 71 2.48 1.07 -0.32
CA ILE A 71 3.28 -0.15 -0.51
C ILE A 71 4.37 0.00 -1.58
N ALA A 72 4.61 1.21 -2.08
CA ALA A 72 5.55 1.47 -3.16
C ALA A 72 7.00 1.08 -2.84
N GLY A 73 7.42 1.17 -1.57
CA GLY A 73 8.72 0.70 -1.08
C GLY A 73 8.62 -0.62 -0.31
N GLY A 74 7.58 -1.41 -0.57
CA GLY A 74 7.26 -2.63 0.17
C GLY A 74 8.06 -3.87 -0.23
N GLY A 75 7.55 -5.04 0.16
CA GLY A 75 8.15 -6.35 -0.11
C GLY A 75 7.09 -7.38 -0.55
N SER A 76 7.23 -8.62 -0.08
CA SER A 76 6.32 -9.73 -0.42
C SER A 76 5.42 -10.10 0.75
N TRP A 77 4.15 -10.41 0.46
CA TRP A 77 3.21 -11.02 1.39
C TRP A 77 3.28 -12.53 1.23
N VAL A 78 3.60 -13.24 2.33
CA VAL A 78 3.57 -14.70 2.37
C VAL A 78 2.21 -15.16 2.89
N CYS A 79 1.43 -15.80 2.03
CA CYS A 79 0.11 -16.32 2.31
C CYS A 79 0.17 -17.83 2.58
N TYR A 80 0.03 -18.23 3.84
CA TYR A 80 0.10 -19.63 4.23
C TYR A 80 -1.22 -20.36 4.01
N PHE A 81 -1.14 -21.57 3.47
CA PHE A 81 -2.27 -22.48 3.48
C PHE A 81 -2.47 -23.01 4.91
N TRP A 82 -3.60 -22.63 5.52
CA TRP A 82 -3.92 -22.97 6.90
C TRP A 82 -4.14 -24.49 7.16
N PHE A 83 -4.05 -25.32 6.11
CA PHE A 83 -4.37 -26.75 6.16
C PHE A 83 -3.47 -27.56 7.13
N PHE A 84 -2.23 -27.12 7.37
CA PHE A 84 -1.28 -27.94 8.14
C PHE A 84 -1.45 -27.90 9.68
N ILE A 85 -2.18 -26.92 10.23
CA ILE A 85 -2.33 -26.79 11.69
C ILE A 85 -3.58 -27.52 12.23
N ILE A 86 -4.55 -27.84 11.37
CA ILE A 86 -5.89 -28.25 11.83
C ILE A 86 -6.20 -29.75 11.67
N ALA A 87 -5.35 -30.52 10.97
CA ALA A 87 -5.63 -31.94 10.73
C ALA A 87 -5.69 -32.83 12.00
N TRP A 88 -5.14 -32.38 13.14
CA TRP A 88 -5.11 -33.18 14.37
C TRP A 88 -6.15 -32.79 15.44
N ALA A 89 -6.98 -31.77 15.21
CA ALA A 89 -7.92 -31.28 16.25
C ALA A 89 -9.33 -30.87 15.78
N LEU A 90 -9.76 -31.23 14.56
CA LEU A 90 -11.02 -30.68 14.01
C LEU A 90 -12.08 -31.74 13.68
N THR A 91 -12.72 -32.26 14.73
CA THR A 91 -13.99 -32.99 14.58
C THR A 91 -15.23 -32.09 14.62
N VAL A 92 -15.12 -30.75 14.82
CA VAL A 92 -16.35 -29.94 15.11
C VAL A 92 -16.42 -28.50 14.55
N LEU A 93 -15.37 -27.80 14.11
CA LEU A 93 -15.51 -26.34 13.86
C LEU A 93 -15.12 -25.89 12.45
N LYS A 94 -16.12 -25.69 11.60
CA LYS A 94 -16.10 -24.86 10.38
C LYS A 94 -15.02 -25.23 9.35
N ALA A 95 -15.35 -26.16 8.46
CA ALA A 95 -14.68 -26.38 7.17
C ALA A 95 -14.76 -25.17 6.19
N VAL A 96 -14.96 -23.95 6.68
CA VAL A 96 -15.28 -22.73 5.91
C VAL A 96 -14.11 -21.74 5.87
N ALA A 97 -13.12 -21.86 6.77
CA ALA A 97 -12.02 -20.88 6.88
C ALA A 97 -10.88 -21.07 5.85
N LEU A 98 -10.85 -22.20 5.12
CA LEU A 98 -9.78 -22.55 4.17
C LEU A 98 -10.01 -22.03 2.75
N LEU A 99 -11.18 -21.43 2.50
CA LEU A 99 -11.60 -20.82 1.24
C LEU A 99 -12.01 -19.35 1.44
N ALA A 100 -11.48 -18.71 2.50
CA ALA A 100 -11.74 -17.31 2.75
C ALA A 100 -10.69 -16.45 2.03
N GLN A 101 -11.16 -15.40 1.36
CA GLN A 101 -10.31 -14.35 0.83
C GLN A 101 -9.50 -13.72 1.97
N HIS A 102 -8.17 -13.77 1.87
CA HIS A 102 -7.26 -13.13 2.80
C HIS A 102 -7.02 -11.69 2.38
N GLN A 103 -7.44 -10.75 3.22
CA GLN A 103 -7.13 -9.34 3.03
C GLN A 103 -5.63 -9.09 3.30
N LEU A 104 -4.92 -8.52 2.32
CA LEU A 104 -3.50 -8.21 2.44
C LEU A 104 -3.24 -6.77 2.83
N VAL A 105 -4.03 -5.86 2.25
CA VAL A 105 -3.91 -4.42 2.42
C VAL A 105 -5.27 -3.76 2.40
N GLN A 106 -5.40 -2.68 3.16
CA GLN A 106 -6.61 -1.86 3.22
C GLN A 106 -6.23 -0.41 3.50
N TYR A 107 -6.99 0.50 2.90
CA TYR A 107 -6.96 1.92 3.22
C TYR A 107 -8.31 2.54 2.87
N GLY A 108 -8.86 3.34 3.78
CA GLY A 108 -10.16 3.99 3.58
C GLY A 108 -11.25 2.96 3.26
N THR A 109 -11.93 3.16 2.13
CA THR A 109 -12.97 2.24 1.63
C THR A 109 -12.42 1.03 0.88
N CYS A 110 -11.15 1.03 0.49
CA CYS A 110 -10.57 0.06 -0.42
C CYS A 110 -9.83 -1.06 0.33
N ALA A 111 -10.08 -2.31 -0.05
CA ALA A 111 -9.30 -3.47 0.37
C ALA A 111 -8.89 -4.32 -0.83
N PHE A 112 -7.71 -4.92 -0.71
CA PHE A 112 -7.21 -5.93 -1.64
C PHE A 112 -7.00 -7.23 -0.88
N GLY A 113 -7.51 -8.32 -1.45
CA GLY A 113 -7.37 -9.64 -0.85
C GLY A 113 -7.26 -10.73 -1.89
N VAL A 114 -6.67 -11.84 -1.46
CA VAL A 114 -6.31 -12.98 -2.30
C VAL A 114 -6.84 -14.28 -1.73
N GLN A 115 -7.08 -15.24 -2.61
CA GLN A 115 -7.50 -16.58 -2.27
C GLN A 115 -6.83 -17.55 -3.24
N ALA A 116 -6.40 -18.71 -2.76
CA ALA A 116 -5.85 -19.74 -3.62
C ALA A 116 -6.52 -21.08 -3.32
N GLY A 117 -6.61 -21.93 -4.35
CA GLY A 117 -7.04 -23.31 -4.20
C GLY A 117 -6.03 -24.15 -3.40
N PHE A 118 -6.44 -25.36 -3.03
CA PHE A 118 -5.54 -26.31 -2.38
C PHE A 118 -4.63 -27.00 -3.41
N TYR A 119 -3.32 -26.95 -3.17
CA TYR A 119 -2.30 -27.63 -3.98
C TYR A 119 -1.47 -28.59 -3.11
N LEU A 120 -1.38 -29.86 -3.50
CA LEU A 120 -0.58 -30.85 -2.79
C LEU A 120 0.91 -30.49 -2.88
N GLY A 121 1.62 -30.53 -1.74
CA GLY A 121 3.04 -30.20 -1.68
C GLY A 121 3.35 -28.70 -1.65
N VAL A 122 2.32 -27.84 -1.55
CA VAL A 122 2.47 -26.40 -1.38
C VAL A 122 2.04 -25.98 0.02
N THR A 123 2.84 -25.12 0.66
CA THR A 123 2.57 -24.63 2.02
C THR A 123 2.16 -23.17 2.05
N ASN A 124 2.63 -22.38 1.09
CA ASN A 124 2.32 -20.96 0.98
C ASN A 124 2.53 -20.47 -0.45
N PHE A 125 2.05 -19.27 -0.71
CA PHE A 125 2.34 -18.51 -1.91
C PHE A 125 2.70 -17.08 -1.57
N LYS A 126 3.35 -16.41 -2.52
CA LYS A 126 3.84 -15.05 -2.37
C LYS A 126 3.12 -14.11 -3.31
N VAL A 127 2.82 -12.92 -2.82
CA VAL A 127 2.30 -11.82 -3.64
C VAL A 127 3.21 -10.64 -3.39
N GLY A 128 3.81 -10.10 -4.43
CA GLY A 128 4.73 -8.99 -4.34
C GLY A 128 4.01 -7.64 -4.35
N ASN A 129 4.69 -6.59 -3.89
CA ASN A 129 4.11 -5.25 -3.89
C ASN A 129 3.85 -4.72 -5.30
N SER A 130 4.72 -5.00 -6.26
CA SER A 130 4.48 -4.57 -7.65
C SER A 130 3.24 -5.24 -8.22
N ASP A 131 2.99 -6.50 -7.85
CA ASP A 131 1.81 -7.24 -8.32
C ASP A 131 0.53 -6.52 -7.86
N ILE A 132 0.43 -6.17 -6.57
CA ILE A 132 -0.72 -5.45 -6.03
C ILE A 132 -0.86 -4.04 -6.65
N ILE A 133 0.26 -3.32 -6.81
CA ILE A 133 0.28 -1.97 -7.40
C ILE A 133 -0.24 -2.00 -8.84
N ASP A 134 0.26 -2.94 -9.64
CA ASP A 134 -0.10 -3.07 -11.05
C ASP A 134 -1.58 -3.45 -11.20
N LEU A 135 -2.07 -4.41 -10.40
CA LEU A 135 -3.48 -4.79 -10.35
C LEU A 135 -4.40 -3.61 -10.01
N ILE A 136 -4.02 -2.77 -9.03
CA ILE A 136 -4.80 -1.58 -8.68
C ILE A 136 -4.80 -0.58 -9.84
N ASN A 137 -3.62 -0.26 -10.39
CA ASN A 137 -3.49 0.73 -11.46
C ASN A 137 -4.24 0.31 -12.72
N ASP A 138 -4.14 -0.96 -13.11
CA ASP A 138 -4.83 -1.50 -14.27
C ASP A 138 -6.34 -1.56 -14.05
N SER A 139 -6.80 -1.96 -12.86
CA SER A 139 -8.23 -1.93 -12.52
C SER A 139 -8.81 -0.52 -12.63
N VAL A 140 -8.10 0.49 -12.12
CA VAL A 140 -8.51 1.91 -12.22
C VAL A 140 -8.50 2.37 -13.68
N ARG A 141 -7.45 2.02 -14.44
CA ARG A 141 -7.32 2.38 -15.85
C ARG A 141 -8.44 1.81 -16.71
N MET A 142 -8.87 0.58 -16.43
CA MET A 142 -9.85 -0.13 -17.25
C MET A 142 -11.30 0.06 -16.79
N PHE A 143 -11.54 0.15 -15.49
CA PHE A 143 -12.88 -0.03 -14.92
C PHE A 143 -13.35 1.10 -14.01
N GLN A 144 -12.55 2.14 -13.79
CA GLN A 144 -13.02 3.25 -12.95
C GLN A 144 -14.33 3.84 -13.51
N TRP A 145 -15.23 4.17 -12.60
CA TRP A 145 -16.48 4.82 -12.94
C TRP A 145 -16.95 5.68 -11.77
N ASN A 146 -17.22 6.96 -12.01
CA ASN A 146 -17.65 7.93 -10.99
C ASN A 146 -16.75 7.97 -9.73
N GLY A 147 -15.44 7.82 -9.90
CA GLY A 147 -14.48 7.81 -8.79
C GLY A 147 -14.50 6.54 -7.94
N LEU A 148 -15.21 5.50 -8.39
CA LEU A 148 -15.24 4.17 -7.76
C LEU A 148 -14.57 3.13 -8.68
N VAL A 149 -14.05 2.06 -8.09
CA VAL A 149 -13.44 0.95 -8.83
C VAL A 149 -13.63 -0.36 -8.09
N GLY A 150 -14.09 -1.39 -8.78
CA GLY A 150 -14.13 -2.77 -8.29
C GLY A 150 -13.64 -3.71 -9.37
N SER A 151 -12.77 -4.65 -9.02
CA SER A 151 -12.30 -5.65 -9.96
C SER A 151 -11.87 -6.90 -9.24
N LYS A 152 -11.83 -8.00 -9.97
CA LYS A 152 -11.27 -9.27 -9.51
C LYS A 152 -10.59 -9.95 -10.68
N GLY A 153 -9.85 -11.00 -10.40
CA GLY A 153 -9.24 -11.82 -11.43
C GLY A 153 -8.41 -12.93 -10.83
N THR A 154 -7.57 -13.50 -11.68
CA THR A 154 -6.63 -14.57 -11.33
C THR A 154 -5.25 -14.22 -11.83
N MET A 155 -4.24 -14.59 -11.05
CA MET A 155 -2.84 -14.47 -11.40
C MET A 155 -2.09 -15.74 -10.95
N ALA A 156 -1.02 -16.08 -11.67
CA ALA A 156 -0.17 -17.21 -11.31
C ALA A 156 0.95 -16.74 -10.39
N CYS A 157 1.01 -17.22 -9.15
CA CYS A 157 2.00 -16.78 -8.17
C CYS A 157 2.99 -17.88 -7.80
N GLN A 158 4.21 -17.47 -7.43
CA GLN A 158 5.22 -18.36 -6.89
C GLN A 158 4.77 -18.96 -5.56
N SER A 159 5.13 -20.23 -5.33
CA SER A 159 4.73 -20.97 -4.15
C SER A 159 5.91 -21.73 -3.53
N ASP A 160 5.89 -21.92 -2.22
CA ASP A 160 6.93 -22.65 -1.50
C ASP A 160 6.35 -23.93 -0.85
N PRO A 161 7.13 -25.03 -0.79
CA PRO A 161 8.51 -25.20 -1.29
C PRO A 161 8.61 -25.61 -2.77
N SER A 162 7.48 -25.87 -3.43
CA SER A 162 7.47 -26.51 -4.75
C SER A 162 7.96 -25.61 -5.89
N GLN A 163 8.03 -24.30 -5.68
CA GLN A 163 8.28 -23.26 -6.69
C GLN A 163 7.37 -23.39 -7.93
N LEU A 164 6.22 -24.05 -7.78
CA LEU A 164 5.23 -24.18 -8.84
C LEU A 164 4.39 -22.90 -8.91
N PRO A 165 4.06 -22.43 -10.13
CA PRO A 165 3.08 -21.37 -10.30
C PRO A 165 1.70 -21.92 -9.91
N ILE A 166 1.10 -21.32 -8.88
CA ILE A 166 -0.27 -21.63 -8.46
C ILE A 166 -1.22 -20.52 -8.87
N ILE A 167 -2.49 -20.86 -9.11
CA ILE A 167 -3.49 -19.85 -9.45
C ILE A 167 -4.04 -19.23 -8.17
N VAL A 168 -3.94 -17.92 -8.08
CA VAL A 168 -4.43 -17.09 -6.98
C VAL A 168 -5.52 -16.19 -7.54
N ASP A 169 -6.72 -16.33 -6.99
CA ASP A 169 -7.82 -15.38 -7.15
C ASP A 169 -7.50 -14.12 -6.33
N TRP A 170 -7.76 -12.94 -6.89
CA TRP A 170 -7.62 -11.67 -6.19
C TRP A 170 -8.86 -10.82 -6.38
N GLY A 171 -9.05 -9.84 -5.49
CA GLY A 171 -10.14 -8.89 -5.59
C GLY A 171 -9.84 -7.55 -4.94
N LEU A 172 -10.35 -6.50 -5.58
CA LEU A 172 -10.43 -5.13 -5.10
C LEU A 172 -11.88 -4.84 -4.69
N TYR A 173 -12.12 -4.71 -3.39
CA TYR A 173 -13.47 -4.67 -2.83
C TYR A 173 -13.63 -3.58 -1.75
N HIS A 174 -14.89 -3.26 -1.46
CA HIS A 174 -15.26 -2.29 -0.42
C HIS A 174 -15.36 -2.99 0.93
N THR A 175 -14.89 -2.33 2.00
CA THR A 175 -14.98 -2.82 3.39
C THR A 175 -16.16 -2.26 4.17
#